data_AF-A0A7C3D7E2-F1
#
_entry.id   AF-A0A7C3D7E2-F1
#
_cell.length_a   1.000
_cell.length_b   1.000
_cell.length_c   1.000
_cell.angle_alpha   90.00
_cell.angle_beta   90.00
_cell.angle_gamma   90.00
#
_symmetry.space_group_name_H-M   'P 1'
#
loop_
_entity.id
_entity.type
_entity.pdbx_description
1 polymer ?
#
loop_
_entity_poly.entity_id
_entity_poly.type
_entity_poly.pdbx_seq_one_letter_code
_entity_poly.pdbx_strand_id
1 'polypeptide(L)'
;MNYWLMKSEPDAFSIDDLEAVAQEPWDGVRNYQARNMMRDQMKVGDQVFFYHSNCKVPGIVGLAEVVREGYPDHTAFDPEANYYDPKSDPDKPRWYMVDLKFLRRLKRTITLQELKEHPQLADMPLVRKGNRLSVMPVAAADWDFILGLE
;
A
#
# COMPACT_ATOMS: atom_id res chain seq x y z
N MET A 1 5.83 7.37 -14.21
CA MET A 1 5.60 6.16 -13.40
C MET A 1 6.25 6.39 -12.06
N ASN A 2 5.45 6.40 -11.01
CA ASN A 2 5.90 6.48 -9.63
C ASN A 2 5.87 5.09 -9.00
N TYR A 3 6.57 4.97 -7.88
CA TYR A 3 6.65 3.75 -7.09
C TYR A 3 6.11 3.98 -5.69
N TRP A 4 5.43 2.98 -5.17
CA TRP A 4 4.72 3.06 -3.90
C TRP A 4 4.99 1.83 -3.05
N LEU A 5 4.76 1.95 -1.75
CA LEU A 5 4.64 0.82 -0.84
C LEU A 5 3.31 0.95 -0.11
N MET A 6 2.53 -0.13 -0.13
CA MET A 6 1.23 -0.21 0.51
C MET A 6 1.21 -1.41 1.46
N LYS A 7 0.83 -1.15 2.71
CA LYS A 7 0.82 -2.14 3.78
C LYS A 7 -0.56 -2.79 3.90
N SER A 8 -0.56 -4.10 4.02
CA SER A 8 -1.74 -4.89 4.41
C SER A 8 -1.35 -5.93 5.44
N GLU A 9 -2.27 -6.25 6.36
CA GLU A 9 -2.10 -7.37 7.28
C GLU A 9 -2.51 -8.66 6.57
N PRO A 10 -1.66 -9.70 6.51
CA PRO A 10 -1.94 -10.89 5.71
C PRO A 10 -3.16 -11.68 6.20
N ASP A 11 -3.53 -11.55 7.47
CA ASP A 11 -4.73 -12.18 8.02
C ASP A 11 -6.03 -11.47 7.59
N ALA A 12 -5.93 -10.22 7.12
CA ALA A 12 -7.05 -9.44 6.60
C ALA A 12 -7.11 -9.47 5.06
N PHE A 13 -5.98 -9.18 4.40
CA PHE A 13 -5.87 -9.24 2.94
C PHE A 13 -4.40 -9.43 2.53
N SER A 14 -4.06 -10.63 2.11
CA SER A 14 -2.71 -11.02 1.71
C SER A 14 -2.44 -10.80 0.22
N ILE A 15 -1.21 -11.07 -0.22
CA ILE A 15 -0.87 -11.06 -1.65
C ILE A 15 -1.50 -12.26 -2.36
N ASP A 16 -1.78 -13.34 -1.62
CA ASP A 16 -2.46 -14.54 -2.13
C ASP A 16 -3.92 -14.21 -2.46
N ASP A 17 -4.55 -13.40 -1.61
CA ASP A 17 -5.91 -12.91 -1.83
C ASP A 17 -5.96 -11.99 -3.06
N LEU A 18 -5.03 -11.04 -3.16
CA LEU A 18 -4.94 -10.16 -4.34
C LEU A 18 -4.67 -10.95 -5.64
N GLU A 19 -3.82 -11.97 -5.59
CA GLU A 19 -3.58 -12.86 -6.74
C GLU A 19 -4.85 -13.62 -7.13
N ALA A 20 -5.62 -14.11 -6.16
CA ALA A 20 -6.85 -14.86 -6.40
C ALA A 20 -7.97 -14.00 -6.99
N VAL A 21 -8.15 -12.77 -6.50
CA VAL A 21 -9.18 -11.83 -7.02
C VAL A 21 -8.71 -11.04 -8.24
N ALA A 22 -7.41 -11.06 -8.53
CA ALA A 22 -6.69 -10.35 -9.59
C ALA A 22 -6.72 -8.81 -9.49
N GLN A 23 -7.81 -8.21 -9.03
CA GLN A 23 -7.96 -6.77 -8.82
C GLN A 23 -8.89 -6.49 -7.63
N GLU A 24 -8.50 -5.56 -6.76
CA GLU A 24 -9.26 -5.20 -5.55
C GLU A 24 -9.19 -3.68 -5.29
N PRO A 25 -10.28 -3.03 -4.85
CA PRO A 25 -10.23 -1.71 -4.23
C PRO A 25 -9.35 -1.70 -2.97
N TRP A 26 -8.42 -0.76 -2.89
CA TRP A 26 -7.55 -0.57 -1.73
C TRP A 26 -8.19 0.36 -0.70
N ASP A 27 -9.22 -0.15 -0.04
CA ASP A 27 -10.05 0.58 0.91
C ASP A 27 -9.37 0.81 2.29
N GLY A 28 -10.13 1.34 3.25
CA GLY A 28 -9.76 1.29 4.67
C GLY A 28 -8.65 2.25 5.11
N VAL A 29 -8.07 3.04 4.20
CA VAL A 29 -7.07 4.05 4.55
C VAL A 29 -7.74 5.21 5.31
N ARG A 30 -7.45 5.31 6.61
CA ARG A 30 -7.98 6.36 7.52
C ARG A 30 -6.93 7.33 8.04
N ASN A 31 -5.81 7.46 7.31
CA ASN A 31 -4.78 8.45 7.58
C ASN A 31 -4.81 9.56 6.52
N TYR A 32 -4.93 10.83 6.94
CA TYR A 32 -5.05 11.97 6.02
C TYR A 32 -3.88 12.11 5.04
N GLN A 33 -2.65 11.84 5.48
CA GLN A 33 -1.47 11.94 4.63
C GLN A 33 -1.44 10.81 3.60
N ALA A 34 -1.67 9.57 4.03
CA ALA A 34 -1.77 8.41 3.14
C ALA A 34 -2.90 8.58 2.11
N ARG A 35 -4.08 9.05 2.56
CA ARG A 35 -5.20 9.41 1.69
C ARG A 35 -4.81 10.42 0.63
N ASN A 36 -4.16 11.53 1.02
CA ASN A 36 -3.76 12.57 0.08
C ASN A 36 -2.77 12.03 -0.97
N MET A 37 -1.84 11.16 -0.57
CA MET A 37 -0.93 10.50 -1.52
C MET A 37 -1.71 9.66 -2.56
N MET A 38 -2.65 8.82 -2.12
CA MET A 38 -3.46 8.02 -3.03
C MET A 38 -4.34 8.87 -3.94
N ARG A 39 -5.04 9.87 -3.37
CA ARG A 39 -5.98 10.71 -4.11
C ARG A 39 -5.29 11.62 -5.13
N ASP A 40 -4.19 12.26 -4.73
CA ASP A 40 -3.63 13.37 -5.49
C ASP A 40 -2.46 12.95 -6.37
N GLN A 41 -1.75 11.86 -6.03
CA GLN A 41 -0.44 11.55 -6.60
C GLN A 41 -0.36 10.20 -7.33
N MET A 42 -1.12 9.18 -6.89
CA MET A 42 -1.13 7.89 -7.59
C MET A 42 -1.78 8.00 -8.97
N LYS A 43 -1.13 7.42 -9.98
CA LYS A 43 -1.59 7.38 -11.37
C LYS A 43 -1.71 5.95 -11.86
N VAL A 44 -2.58 5.73 -12.84
CA VAL A 44 -2.70 4.42 -13.49
C VAL A 44 -1.35 4.02 -14.09
N GLY A 45 -0.94 2.77 -13.85
CA GLY A 45 0.36 2.23 -14.23
C GLY A 45 1.48 2.46 -13.21
N ASP A 46 1.24 3.20 -12.13
CA ASP A 46 2.19 3.25 -11.01
C ASP A 46 2.30 1.87 -10.34
N GLN A 47 3.50 1.48 -9.93
CA GLN A 47 3.75 0.18 -9.31
C GLN A 47 3.85 0.27 -7.79
N VAL A 48 3.45 -0.81 -7.13
CA VAL A 48 3.29 -0.89 -5.68
C VAL A 48 4.02 -2.11 -5.14
N PHE A 49 4.89 -1.91 -4.16
CA PHE A 49 5.33 -2.97 -3.27
C PHE A 49 4.19 -3.33 -2.34
N PHE A 50 3.71 -4.56 -2.44
CA PHE A 50 2.75 -5.13 -1.50
C PHE A 50 3.51 -5.59 -0.26
N TYR A 51 3.27 -4.91 0.86
CA TYR A 51 3.98 -5.13 2.11
C TYR A 51 3.07 -5.80 3.15
N HIS A 52 3.48 -6.96 3.64
CA HIS A 52 2.82 -7.60 4.79
C HIS A 52 3.27 -6.94 6.08
N SER A 53 2.31 -6.37 6.81
CA SER A 53 2.50 -5.75 8.13
C SER A 53 1.83 -6.54 9.24
N ASN A 54 2.18 -6.22 10.49
CA ASN A 54 1.58 -6.80 11.71
C ASN A 54 1.53 -8.34 11.75
N CYS A 55 2.53 -8.99 11.14
CA CYS A 55 2.63 -10.44 11.08
C CYS A 55 3.99 -10.91 11.59
N LYS A 56 4.17 -12.24 11.70
CA LYS A 56 5.41 -12.85 12.20
C LYS A 56 6.65 -12.47 11.41
N VAL A 57 6.53 -12.32 10.09
CA VAL A 57 7.62 -11.97 9.18
C VAL A 57 7.19 -10.79 8.30
N PRO A 58 7.28 -9.55 8.80
CA PRO A 58 6.85 -8.38 8.03
C PRO A 58 7.86 -8.07 6.93
N GLY A 59 7.38 -7.74 5.75
CA GLY A 59 8.24 -7.55 4.58
C GLY A 59 7.48 -7.32 3.28
N ILE A 60 8.23 -7.06 2.22
CA ILE A 60 7.71 -6.94 0.87
C ILE A 60 7.60 -8.35 0.29
N VAL A 61 6.41 -8.70 -0.20
CA VAL A 61 6.08 -10.06 -0.65
C VAL A 61 5.71 -10.15 -2.12
N GLY A 62 5.37 -9.03 -2.75
CA GLY A 62 4.91 -9.00 -4.13
C GLY A 62 4.77 -7.58 -4.68
N LEU A 63 4.36 -7.53 -5.94
CA LEU A 63 4.10 -6.31 -6.68
C LEU A 63 2.63 -6.25 -7.09
N ALA A 64 2.09 -5.04 -7.07
CA ALA A 64 0.81 -4.69 -7.64
C ALA A 64 0.95 -3.44 -8.54
N GLU A 65 -0.09 -3.14 -9.30
CA GLU A 65 -0.17 -1.98 -10.18
C GLU A 65 -1.46 -1.20 -9.91
N VAL A 66 -1.39 0.13 -9.89
CA VAL A 66 -2.57 0.99 -9.81
C VAL A 66 -3.32 0.93 -11.15
N VAL A 67 -4.56 0.44 -11.13
CA VAL A 67 -5.42 0.34 -12.33
C VAL A 67 -6.60 1.32 -12.32
N ARG A 68 -6.82 2.01 -11.18
CA ARG A 68 -7.76 3.12 -11.07
C ARG A 68 -7.22 4.19 -10.12
N GLU A 69 -7.21 5.44 -10.55
CA GLU A 69 -6.79 6.58 -9.72
C GLU A 69 -7.77 6.86 -8.57
N GLY A 70 -7.37 7.72 -7.63
CA GLY A 70 -8.11 8.02 -6.41
C GLY A 70 -9.58 8.37 -6.61
N TYR A 71 -10.45 7.61 -5.95
CA TYR A 71 -11.90 7.83 -5.95
C TYR A 71 -12.48 7.62 -4.53
N PRO A 72 -13.70 8.10 -4.24
CA PRO A 72 -14.29 7.97 -2.91
C PRO A 72 -14.33 6.53 -2.41
N ASP A 73 -13.88 6.31 -1.18
CA ASP A 73 -13.96 5.02 -0.50
C ASP A 73 -15.41 4.80 -0.02
N HIS A 74 -16.12 3.89 -0.68
CA HIS A 74 -17.52 3.62 -0.39
C HIS A 74 -17.73 2.91 0.97
N THR A 75 -16.72 2.21 1.48
CA THR A 75 -16.78 1.55 2.80
C THR A 75 -16.91 2.56 3.95
N ALA A 76 -16.52 3.82 3.72
CA ALA A 76 -16.69 4.87 4.70
C ALA A 76 -18.16 5.25 4.96
N PHE A 77 -19.08 4.92 4.04
CA PHE A 77 -20.50 5.29 4.12
C PHE A 77 -21.40 4.16 4.61
N ASP A 78 -20.89 2.92 4.66
CA ASP A 78 -21.66 1.74 5.04
C ASP A 78 -21.48 1.44 6.54
N PRO A 79 -22.54 1.52 7.38
CA PRO A 79 -22.47 1.22 8.81
C PRO A 79 -22.03 -0.20 9.16
N GLU A 80 -22.19 -1.15 8.24
CA GLU A 80 -21.80 -2.55 8.43
C GLU A 80 -20.35 -2.83 7.99
N ALA A 81 -19.70 -1.88 7.31
CA ALA A 81 -18.33 -2.04 6.87
C ALA A 81 -17.33 -1.80 8.01
N ASN A 82 -16.20 -2.52 7.96
CA ASN A 82 -15.12 -2.43 8.96
C ASN A 82 -14.54 -1.02 9.14
N TYR A 83 -14.63 -0.18 8.09
CA TYR A 83 -14.00 1.13 8.03
C TYR A 83 -15.02 2.28 7.93
N TYR A 84 -16.25 2.06 8.40
CA TYR A 84 -17.29 3.09 8.48
C TYR A 84 -16.80 4.36 9.18
N ASP A 85 -17.09 5.53 8.59
CA ASP A 85 -16.91 6.83 9.24
C ASP A 85 -18.25 7.59 9.21
N PRO A 86 -18.99 7.66 10.33
CA PRO A 86 -20.30 8.33 10.40
C PRO A 86 -20.23 9.83 10.09
N LYS A 87 -19.03 10.40 9.98
CA LYS A 87 -18.82 11.81 9.66
C LYS A 87 -18.43 12.02 8.19
N SER A 88 -18.20 10.96 7.42
CA SER A 88 -17.93 11.05 5.98
C SER A 88 -19.21 11.30 5.22
N ASP A 89 -19.22 12.36 4.43
CA ASP A 89 -20.39 12.80 3.64
C ASP A 89 -20.23 12.29 2.19
N PRO A 90 -21.20 11.58 1.60
CA PRO A 90 -21.14 11.16 0.19
C PRO A 90 -20.94 12.31 -0.80
N ASP A 91 -21.47 13.50 -0.51
CA ASP A 91 -21.30 14.69 -1.35
C ASP A 91 -19.92 15.36 -1.15
N LYS A 92 -19.27 15.08 0.00
CA LYS A 92 -17.92 15.56 0.33
C LYS A 92 -17.09 14.45 1.00
N PRO A 93 -16.69 13.42 0.24
CA PRO A 93 -16.04 12.24 0.80
C PRO A 93 -14.77 12.57 1.55
N ARG A 94 -14.62 12.04 2.77
CA ARG A 94 -13.40 12.20 3.56
C ARG A 94 -12.29 11.26 3.13
N TRP A 95 -12.66 10.08 2.64
CA TRP A 95 -11.76 8.96 2.39
C TRP A 95 -11.80 8.58 0.92
N TYR A 96 -10.64 8.16 0.44
CA TYR A 96 -10.40 7.82 -0.95
C TYR A 96 -9.60 6.53 -1.00
N MET A 97 -9.79 5.79 -2.07
CA MET A 97 -9.07 4.56 -2.40
C MET A 97 -8.68 4.55 -3.88
N VAL A 98 -7.86 3.58 -4.25
CA VAL A 98 -7.46 3.26 -5.63
C VAL A 98 -7.82 1.80 -5.89
N ASP A 99 -7.81 1.36 -7.15
CA ASP A 99 -7.86 -0.08 -7.43
C ASP A 99 -6.45 -0.58 -7.73
N LEU A 100 -6.07 -1.69 -7.09
CA LEU A 100 -4.82 -2.37 -7.36
C LEU A 100 -5.09 -3.67 -8.11
N LYS A 101 -4.22 -3.98 -9.07
CA LYS A 101 -4.17 -5.25 -9.76
C LYS A 101 -2.93 -6.02 -9.33
N PHE A 102 -3.05 -7.33 -9.12
CA PHE A 102 -1.91 -8.21 -8.93
C PHE A 102 -0.96 -8.13 -10.14
N LEU A 103 0.34 -7.97 -9.88
CA LEU A 103 1.37 -8.02 -10.93
C LEU A 103 2.17 -9.32 -10.86
N ARG A 104 2.84 -9.57 -9.73
CA ARG A 104 3.59 -10.80 -9.48
C ARG A 104 3.98 -10.93 -8.01
N ARG A 105 4.30 -12.16 -7.58
CA ARG A 105 5.05 -12.39 -6.34
C ARG A 105 6.51 -12.01 -6.49
N LEU A 106 7.15 -11.67 -5.37
CA LEU A 106 8.60 -11.70 -5.30
C LEU A 106 9.09 -13.15 -5.17
N LYS A 107 10.31 -13.45 -5.63
CA LYS A 107 10.95 -14.77 -5.47
C LYS A 107 11.11 -15.18 -4.00
N ARG A 108 11.25 -14.19 -3.12
CA ARG A 108 11.33 -14.33 -1.67
C ARG A 108 10.80 -13.07 -0.99
N THR A 109 10.41 -13.19 0.28
CA THR A 109 10.10 -12.02 1.10
C THR A 109 11.38 -11.22 1.39
N ILE A 110 11.37 -9.93 1.09
CA ILE A 110 12.40 -8.98 1.53
C ILE A 110 11.95 -8.40 2.86
N THR A 111 12.57 -8.84 3.95
CA THR A 111 12.04 -8.59 5.31
C THR A 111 12.31 -7.16 5.78
N LEU A 112 11.50 -6.65 6.71
CA LEU A 112 11.78 -5.35 7.35
C LEU A 112 13.15 -5.31 8.04
N GLN A 113 13.58 -6.44 8.60
CA GLN A 113 14.88 -6.55 9.24
C GLN A 113 15.99 -6.33 8.21
N GLU A 114 15.96 -7.07 7.10
CA GLU A 114 16.90 -6.92 5.98
C GLU A 114 16.90 -5.49 5.42
N LEU A 115 15.72 -4.91 5.17
CA LEU A 115 15.61 -3.53 4.66
C LEU A 115 16.29 -2.50 5.59
N LYS A 116 16.29 -2.73 6.91
CA LYS A 116 16.93 -1.84 7.89
C LYS A 116 18.46 -2.01 7.96
N GLU A 117 18.99 -3.11 7.47
CA GLU A 117 20.44 -3.38 7.46
C GLU A 117 21.15 -2.63 6.33
N HIS A 118 20.41 -2.09 5.37
CA HIS A 118 20.95 -1.37 4.21
C HIS A 118 20.95 0.15 4.41
N PRO A 119 22.13 0.81 4.54
CA PRO A 119 22.22 2.26 4.71
C PRO A 119 21.62 3.06 3.55
N GLN A 120 21.60 2.49 2.34
CA GLN A 120 20.99 3.09 1.15
C GLN A 120 19.50 3.40 1.36
N LEU A 121 18.81 2.60 2.18
CA LEU A 121 17.39 2.75 2.46
C LEU A 121 17.12 3.62 3.70
N ALA A 122 18.14 4.20 4.34
CA ALA A 122 17.98 4.93 5.61
C ALA A 122 16.96 6.08 5.55
N ASP A 123 16.79 6.67 4.36
CA ASP A 123 15.84 7.74 4.10
C ASP A 123 14.46 7.26 3.65
N MET A 124 14.29 5.97 3.39
CA MET A 124 13.01 5.40 3.00
C MET A 124 12.02 5.55 4.17
N PRO A 125 10.80 6.07 3.94
CA PRO A 125 9.83 6.25 5.02
C PRO A 125 9.57 4.97 5.82
N LEU A 126 9.60 3.79 5.18
CA LEU A 126 9.34 2.50 5.83
C LEU A 126 10.25 2.22 7.04
N VAL A 127 11.55 2.55 6.94
CA VAL A 127 12.55 2.21 7.96
C VAL A 127 12.76 3.32 9.00
N ARG A 128 12.30 4.55 8.69
CA ARG A 128 12.39 5.70 9.60
C ARG A 128 11.62 5.45 10.89
N LYS A 129 12.28 5.68 12.02
CA LYS A 129 11.69 5.53 13.35
C LYS A 129 10.46 6.42 13.52
N GLY A 130 9.37 5.83 14.01
CA GLY A 130 8.13 6.56 14.29
C GLY A 130 7.20 6.73 13.08
N ASN A 131 7.59 6.30 11.87
CA ASN A 131 6.65 6.32 10.75
C ASN A 131 5.48 5.35 11.01
N ARG A 132 4.27 5.81 10.73
CA ARG A 132 3.00 5.09 10.87
C ARG A 132 2.17 5.11 9.58
N LEU A 133 2.74 5.56 8.47
CA LEU A 133 2.06 5.53 7.18
C LEU A 133 1.90 4.09 6.67
N SER A 134 0.70 3.80 6.18
CA SER A 134 0.35 2.57 5.45
C SER A 134 0.57 2.69 3.94
N VAL A 135 0.59 3.92 3.42
CA VAL A 135 0.89 4.25 2.02
C VAL A 135 2.04 5.25 2.02
N MET A 136 3.07 4.98 1.21
CA MET A 136 4.22 5.88 1.10
C MET A 136 4.84 5.82 -0.28
N PRO A 137 5.41 6.95 -0.77
CA PRO A 137 6.20 6.95 -1.99
C PRO A 137 7.51 6.18 -1.78
N VAL A 138 8.00 5.60 -2.87
CA VAL A 138 9.30 4.92 -2.94
C VAL A 138 10.11 5.63 -4.02
N ALA A 139 11.34 6.05 -3.69
CA ALA A 139 12.22 6.64 -4.68
C ALA A 139 12.62 5.57 -5.72
N ALA A 140 12.82 5.96 -6.99
CA ALA A 140 13.20 5.01 -8.03
C ALA A 140 14.48 4.23 -7.67
N ALA A 141 15.47 4.90 -7.06
CA ALA A 141 16.69 4.25 -6.60
C ALA A 141 16.43 3.20 -5.50
N ASP A 142 15.52 3.47 -4.56
CA ASP A 142 15.13 2.51 -3.51
C ASP A 142 14.37 1.34 -4.12
N TRP A 143 13.49 1.60 -5.09
CA TRP A 143 12.73 0.57 -5.81
C TRP A 143 13.65 -0.42 -6.51
N ASP A 144 14.58 0.10 -7.33
CA ASP A 144 15.53 -0.72 -8.07
C ASP A 144 16.48 -1.47 -7.13
N PHE A 145 16.93 -0.82 -6.05
CA PHE A 145 17.75 -1.47 -5.03
C PHE A 145 17.04 -2.64 -4.36
N ILE A 146 15.79 -2.45 -3.92
CA ILE A 146 14.98 -3.48 -3.26
C ILE A 146 14.73 -4.65 -4.22
N LEU A 147 14.41 -4.39 -5.49
CA LEU A 147 14.29 -5.44 -6.49
C LEU A 147 15.61 -6.16 -6.77
N GLY A 148 16.75 -5.49 -6.61
CA GLY A 148 18.07 -6.11 -6.70
C GLY A 148 18.39 -7.09 -5.57
N LEU A 149 17.65 -7.05 -4.45
CA LEU A 149 17.77 -8.03 -3.36
C LEU A 149 17.07 -9.36 -3.69
N GLU A 150 16.24 -9.40 -4.74
CA GLU A 150 15.37 -10.52 -5.12
C GLU A 150 16.07 -11.66 -5.90
#